data_AF-A0A174RNZ1-F1
#
_entry.id   AF-A0A174RNZ1-F1
#
_cell.length_a   1.000
_cell.length_b   1.000
_cell.length_c   1.000
_cell.angle_alpha   90.00
_cell.angle_beta   90.00
_cell.angle_gamma   90.00
#
_symmetry.space_group_name_H-M   'P 1'
#
loop_
_entity.id
_entity.type
_entity.pdbx_description
1 polymer ?
#
loop_
_entity_poly.entity_id
_entity_poly.type
_entity_poly.pdbx_seq_one_letter_code
_entity_poly.pdbx_strand_id
1 'polypeptide(L)'
;MNNESDYCMSYRMSEAQRLELQIIRDEERWSTLFDTLMERDLIEPSKETDRLLEDWNNLNTRIEMNRTRLALLKSSSELTEEEKKRRPGPGGSERFNIKY
;
A
#
# COMPACT_ATOMS: atom_id res chain seq x y z
N MET A 1 7.56 22.96 -18.91
CA MET A 1 7.23 22.60 -17.52
C MET A 1 6.90 21.11 -17.48
N ASN A 2 7.90 20.25 -17.22
CA ASN A 2 7.75 18.79 -17.06
C ASN A 2 8.09 18.32 -15.63
N ASN A 3 8.59 19.23 -14.79
CA ASN A 3 9.25 18.89 -13.53
C ASN A 3 8.29 18.37 -12.44
N GLU A 4 7.00 18.72 -12.50
CA GLU A 4 6.01 18.23 -11.53
C GLU A 4 5.71 16.74 -11.70
N SER A 5 5.75 16.24 -12.95
CA SER A 5 5.56 14.82 -13.26
C SER A 5 6.75 14.00 -12.78
N ASP A 6 7.98 14.46 -13.03
CA ASP A 6 9.20 13.76 -12.62
C ASP A 6 9.36 13.74 -11.09
N TYR A 7 9.04 14.86 -10.42
CA TYR A 7 9.03 14.93 -8.96
C TYR A 7 8.00 13.97 -8.36
N CYS A 8 6.77 13.95 -8.88
CA CYS A 8 5.72 13.04 -8.43
C CYS A 8 6.12 11.57 -8.61
N MET A 9 6.71 11.20 -9.74
CA MET A 9 7.17 9.83 -9.98
C MET A 9 8.33 9.43 -9.05
N SER A 10 9.30 10.34 -8.83
CA SER A 10 10.42 10.10 -7.91
C SER A 10 9.96 9.89 -6.46
N TYR A 11 9.01 10.71 -5.98
CA TYR A 11 8.42 10.57 -4.66
C TYR A 11 7.68 9.24 -4.50
N ARG A 12 6.88 8.84 -5.51
CA ARG A 12 6.14 7.58 -5.48
C ARG A 12 7.06 6.35 -5.46
N MET A 13 8.14 6.38 -6.24
CA MET A 13 9.14 5.31 -6.22
C MET A 13 9.84 5.22 -4.86
N SER A 14 10.21 6.36 -4.29
CA SER A 14 10.80 6.42 -2.94
C SER A 14 9.84 5.91 -1.87
N GLU A 15 8.56 6.26 -1.95
CA GLU A 15 7.54 5.84 -0.99
C GLU A 15 7.21 4.35 -1.11
N ALA A 16 7.15 3.81 -2.33
CA ALA A 16 6.97 2.38 -2.56
C ALA A 16 8.11 1.56 -1.95
N GLN A 17 9.37 1.96 -2.17
CA GLN A 17 10.53 1.33 -1.56
C GLN A 17 10.51 1.43 -0.03
N ARG A 18 10.12 2.60 0.51
CA ARG A 18 9.97 2.79 1.96
C ARG A 18 8.94 1.83 2.55
N LEU A 19 7.79 1.66 1.90
CA LEU A 19 6.74 0.73 2.34
C LEU A 19 7.20 -0.73 2.25
N GLU A 20 7.89 -1.13 1.17
CA GLU A 20 8.44 -2.48 1.02
C GLU A 20 9.40 -2.84 2.16
N LEU A 21 10.36 -1.95 2.45
CA LEU A 21 11.31 -2.16 3.55
C LEU A 21 10.61 -2.21 4.91
N GLN A 22 9.56 -1.40 5.11
CA GLN A 22 8.78 -1.42 6.35
C GLN A 22 7.99 -2.73 6.50
N ILE A 23 7.38 -3.22 5.43
CA ILE A 23 6.65 -4.50 5.43
C ILE A 23 7.59 -5.65 5.79
N ILE A 24 8.77 -5.73 5.16
CA ILE A 24 9.75 -6.80 5.43
C ILE A 24 10.16 -6.81 6.91
N ARG A 25 10.51 -5.65 7.46
CA ARG A 25 10.89 -5.54 8.88
C ARG A 25 9.75 -5.90 9.82
N ASP A 26 8.54 -5.51 9.47
CA ASP A 26 7.36 -5.81 10.27
C ASP A 26 7.04 -7.31 10.23
N GLU A 27 7.20 -7.97 9.08
CA GLU A 27 7.04 -9.42 8.92
C GLU A 27 8.08 -10.21 9.72
N GLU A 28 9.35 -9.80 9.68
CA GLU A 28 10.42 -10.40 10.49
C GLU A 28 10.12 -10.30 11.99
N ARG A 29 9.68 -9.12 12.45
CA ARG A 29 9.32 -8.89 13.85
C ARG A 29 8.07 -9.67 14.23
N TRP A 30 7.08 -9.74 13.35
CA TRP A 30 5.85 -10.50 13.57
C TRP A 30 6.14 -11.99 13.72
N SER A 31 7.05 -12.55 12.89
CA SER A 31 7.52 -13.93 13.02
C SER A 31 8.23 -14.17 14.36
N THR A 32 9.10 -13.24 14.76
CA THR A 32 9.82 -13.36 16.05
C THR A 32 8.86 -13.37 17.25
N LEU A 33 7.82 -12.52 17.22
CA LEU A 33 6.80 -12.51 18.26
C LEU A 33 5.98 -13.80 18.26
N PHE A 34 5.67 -14.34 17.08
CA PHE A 34 4.99 -15.63 16.96
C PHE A 34 5.80 -16.75 17.61
N ASP A 35 7.10 -16.85 17.31
CA ASP A 35 7.98 -17.86 17.92
C ASP A 35 8.04 -17.70 19.45
N THR A 36 8.17 -16.46 19.93
CA THR A 36 8.18 -16.15 21.38
C THR A 36 6.86 -16.57 22.06
N LEU A 37 5.72 -16.36 21.39
CA LEU A 37 4.41 -16.78 21.90
C LEU A 37 4.24 -18.30 21.88
N MET A 38 4.80 -18.99 20.88
CA MET A 38 4.77 -20.45 20.78
C MET A 38 5.60 -21.15 21.85
N GLU A 39 6.69 -20.53 22.28
CA GLU A 39 7.56 -21.04 23.35
C GLU A 39 7.00 -20.79 24.76
N ARG A 40 5.99 -19.91 24.89
CA ARG A 40 5.40 -19.57 26.19
C ARG A 40 4.36 -20.58 26.65
N ASP A 41 4.39 -20.85 27.95
CA ASP A 41 3.27 -21.51 28.62
C ASP A 41 2.11 -20.51 28.77
N LEU A 42 1.07 -20.68 27.95
CA LEU A 42 -0.12 -19.83 27.91
C LEU A 42 -1.19 -20.27 28.93
N ILE A 43 -0.89 -21.26 29.78
CA ILE A 43 -1.84 -21.78 30.77
C ILE A 43 -2.14 -20.72 31.85
N GLU A 44 -1.14 -19.92 32.23
CA GLU A 44 -1.33 -18.81 33.17
C GLU A 44 -1.49 -17.46 32.45
N PRO A 45 -2.57 -16.71 32.74
CA PRO A 45 -2.72 -15.35 32.24
C PRO A 45 -1.56 -14.48 32.72
N SER A 46 -0.84 -13.87 31.78
CA SER A 46 0.24 -12.94 32.12
C SER A 46 0.09 -11.65 31.32
N LYS A 47 0.27 -10.51 32.00
CA LYS A 47 0.26 -9.18 31.36
C LYS A 47 1.31 -9.06 30.26
N GLU A 48 2.36 -9.86 30.32
CA GLU A 48 3.40 -9.87 29.30
C GLU A 48 2.94 -10.62 28.04
N THR A 49 2.26 -11.76 28.20
CA THR A 49 1.61 -12.47 27.09
C THR A 49 0.58 -11.58 26.40
N ASP A 50 -0.25 -10.87 27.18
CA ASP A 50 -1.25 -9.95 26.64
C ASP A 50 -0.61 -8.83 25.80
N ARG A 51 0.50 -8.26 26.28
CA ARG A 51 1.26 -7.24 25.53
C ARG A 51 1.87 -7.79 24.26
N LEU A 52 2.41 -9.01 24.29
CA LEU A 52 2.98 -9.65 23.10
C LEU A 52 1.90 -9.92 22.04
N LEU A 53 0.70 -10.35 22.46
CA LEU A 53 -0.45 -10.54 21.58
C LEU A 53 -0.94 -9.20 20.99
N GLU A 54 -0.97 -8.14 21.80
CA GLU A 54 -1.31 -6.79 21.34
C GLU A 54 -0.29 -6.29 20.29
N ASP A 55 1.00 -6.42 20.57
CA ASP A 55 2.07 -6.05 19.64
C ASP A 55 2.00 -6.86 18.34
N TRP A 56 1.73 -8.16 18.42
CA TRP A 56 1.57 -9.04 17.27
C TRP A 56 0.38 -8.63 16.40
N ASN A 57 -0.78 -8.31 16.99
CA ASN A 57 -1.96 -7.83 16.28
C ASN A 57 -1.74 -6.45 15.63
N ASN A 58 -1.03 -5.56 16.32
CA ASN A 58 -0.69 -4.23 15.82
C ASN A 58 0.24 -4.33 14.60
N LEU A 59 1.22 -5.23 14.64
CA LEU A 59 2.08 -5.50 13.48
C LEU A 59 1.30 -6.07 12.31
N ASN A 60 0.40 -7.04 12.53
CA ASN A 60 -0.43 -7.60 11.47
C ASN A 60 -1.25 -6.52 10.76
N THR A 61 -1.94 -5.69 11.55
CA THR A 61 -2.74 -4.55 11.04
C THR A 61 -1.88 -3.60 10.22
N ARG A 62 -0.68 -3.26 10.70
CA ARG A 62 0.24 -2.35 9.99
C ARG A 62 0.74 -2.94 8.67
N ILE A 63 1.07 -4.24 8.65
CA ILE A 63 1.50 -4.96 7.45
C ILE A 63 0.38 -4.92 6.40
N GLU A 64 -0.86 -5.26 6.77
CA GLU A 64 -2.02 -5.25 5.87
C GLU A 64 -2.28 -3.85 5.28
N MET A 65 -2.24 -2.82 6.13
CA MET A 65 -2.39 -1.43 5.70
C MET A 65 -1.29 -1.00 4.73
N ASN A 66 -0.03 -1.34 5.02
CA ASN A 66 1.10 -0.97 4.17
C ASN A 66 1.08 -1.72 2.84
N ARG A 67 0.71 -3.02 2.83
CA ARG A 67 0.51 -3.79 1.60
C ARG A 67 -0.59 -3.17 0.73
N THR A 68 -1.69 -2.75 1.34
CA THR A 68 -2.78 -2.04 0.64
C THR A 68 -2.30 -0.73 0.02
N ARG A 69 -1.57 0.10 0.79
CA ARG A 69 -0.99 1.36 0.29
C ARG A 69 0.01 1.13 -0.85
N LEU A 70 0.85 0.12 -0.72
CA LEU A 70 1.83 -0.25 -1.75
C LEU A 70 1.13 -0.69 -3.04
N ALA A 71 0.07 -1.49 -2.93
CA ALA A 71 -0.73 -1.91 -4.09
C ALA A 71 -1.38 -0.71 -4.79
N LEU A 72 -1.92 0.26 -4.05
CA LEU A 72 -2.48 1.50 -4.61
C LEU A 72 -1.42 2.36 -5.31
N LEU A 73 -0.22 2.46 -4.73
CA LEU A 73 0.89 3.20 -5.35
C LEU A 73 1.37 2.56 -6.64
N LYS A 74 1.45 1.23 -6.69
CA LYS A 74 1.83 0.46 -7.89
C LYS A 74 0.74 0.50 -8.97
N SER A 75 -0.53 0.29 -8.62
CA SER A 75 -1.64 0.31 -9.60
C SER A 75 -1.86 1.69 -10.21
N SER A 76 -1.72 2.77 -9.42
CA SER A 76 -1.78 4.12 -9.97
C SER A 76 -0.54 4.47 -10.83
N SER A 77 0.53 3.66 -10.80
CA SER A 77 1.67 3.75 -11.71
C SER A 77 1.48 2.94 -13.00
N GLU A 78 0.60 1.93 -13.01
CA GLU A 78 0.28 1.08 -14.17
C GLU A 78 -0.73 1.70 -15.15
N LEU A 79 -1.28 2.88 -14.85
CA LEU A 79 -1.91 3.77 -15.83
C LEU A 79 -0.82 4.32 -16.77
N THR A 80 -0.28 3.43 -17.60
CA THR A 80 0.71 3.72 -18.63
C THR A 80 0.10 4.67 -19.67
N GLU A 81 0.96 5.40 -20.37
CA GLU A 81 0.61 6.37 -21.43
C GLU A 81 -0.35 5.81 -22.52
N GLU A 82 -0.55 4.49 -22.57
CA GLU A 82 -1.53 3.82 -23.42
C GLU A 82 -2.99 4.09 -23.00
N GLU A 83 -3.30 4.20 -21.71
CA GLU A 83 -4.66 4.50 -21.24
C GLU A 83 -5.03 5.98 -21.45
N LYS A 84 -4.03 6.89 -21.38
CA LYS A 84 -4.20 8.31 -21.75
C LYS A 84 -4.50 8.48 -23.23
N LYS A 85 -3.91 7.64 -24.10
CA LYS A 85 -4.22 7.61 -25.55
C LYS A 85 -5.62 7.08 -25.87
N ARG A 86 -6.26 6.35 -24.95
CA ARG A 86 -7.62 5.81 -25.13
C ARG A 86 -8.73 6.66 -24.50
N ARG A 87 -8.40 7.75 -23.80
CA ARG A 87 -9.42 8.73 -23.45
C ARG A 87 -9.78 9.53 -24.70
N PRO A 88 -11.06 9.59 -25.12
CA PRO A 88 -11.46 10.59 -26.09
C PRO A 88 -11.14 11.95 -25.47
N GLY A 89 -10.32 12.75 -26.16
CA GLY A 89 -9.91 14.07 -25.68
C GLY A 89 -11.13 14.96 -25.39
N PRO A 90 -10.99 16.00 -24.54
CA PRO A 90 -12.03 16.99 -24.35
C PRO A 90 -12.10 17.87 -25.61
N GLY A 91 -12.72 17.38 -26.67
CA GLY A 91 -12.74 18.04 -27.96
C GLY A 91 -13.64 17.31 -28.94
N GLY A 92 -14.93 17.70 -28.93
CA GLY A 92 -15.93 17.15 -29.83
C GLY A 92 -17.34 17.54 -29.43
N SER A 93 -17.59 18.84 -29.20
CA SER A 93 -18.96 19.37 -29.22
C SER A 93 -19.43 19.36 -30.67
N GLU A 94 -19.79 18.19 -31.19
CA GLU A 94 -20.48 18.09 -32.45
C GLU A 94 -21.99 18.04 -32.16
N ARG A 95 -22.56 19.25 -32.28
CA ARG A 95 -23.99 19.54 -32.29
C ARG A 95 -24.79 18.41 -32.92
N PHE A 96 -25.69 17.82 -32.12
CA PHE A 96 -26.80 17.03 -32.64
C PHE A 96 -27.71 17.95 -33.47
N ASN A 97 -27.44 18.03 -34.78
CA ASN A 97 -28.38 18.60 -35.75
C ASN A 97 -29.48 17.57 -36.02
N ILE A 98 -30.52 17.55 -35.18
CA ILE A 98 -31.78 16.89 -35.53
C ILE A 98 -32.53 17.85 -36.45
N LYS A 99 -32.68 17.49 -37.73
CA LYS A 99 -33.65 18.14 -38.62
C LYS A 99 -35.02 17.51 -38.39
N TYR A 100 -36.01 18.35 -38.09
CA TYR A 100 -37.44 18.01 -38.12
C TYR A 100 -37.93 17.82 -39.55
#